data_AF-A0A925J5E9-F1
#
_entry.id   AF-A0A925J5E9-F1
#
_cell.length_a   1.000
_cell.length_b   1.000
_cell.length_c   1.000
_cell.angle_alpha   90.00
_cell.angle_beta   90.00
_cell.angle_gamma   90.00
#
_symmetry.space_group_name_H-M   'P 1'
#
loop_
_entity.id
_entity.type
_entity.pdbx_description
1 polymer ?
#
loop_
_entity_poly.entity_id
_entity_poly.type
_entity_poly.pdbx_seq_one_letter_code
_entity_poly.pdbx_strand_id
1 'polypeptide(L)'
;MRRRTLIQSALGIAAMLPIPRVRAWAIGAAFPGTQEDTLRKLAATVLPSSLGRAGTDNVAAEFADWVSGYRPGAEMSPGYGSPRVRYKATSPAPLFQRQLQALAVGALASDDRSIRRQQLAAELERAGISDLTTAPRGEHVVSDLMSFWFASPAAHDMAYQASIGKDRCRTLESSARIPAPLTRE
;
A
#
# COMPACT_ATOMS: atom_id res chain seq x y z
N MET A 1 32.13 59.33 -40.58
CA MET A 1 32.81 58.09 -40.13
C MET A 1 31.88 57.36 -39.17
N ARG A 2 31.21 56.31 -39.68
CA ARG A 2 30.15 55.52 -39.04
C ARG A 2 30.82 54.34 -38.30
N ARG A 3 30.65 54.17 -36.98
CA ARG A 3 29.48 53.63 -36.25
C ARG A 3 28.98 52.31 -36.84
N ARG A 4 29.08 51.25 -36.03
CA ARG A 4 28.50 49.90 -36.16
C ARG A 4 29.34 48.93 -37.01
N THR A 5 29.99 47.97 -36.34
CA THR A 5 30.02 46.52 -36.68
C THR A 5 31.20 45.80 -36.00
N LEU A 6 31.31 45.79 -34.67
CA LEU A 6 32.21 44.83 -33.96
C LEU A 6 31.66 44.43 -32.57
N ILE A 7 30.34 44.35 -32.42
CA ILE A 7 29.69 43.67 -31.27
C ILE A 7 28.74 42.63 -31.87
N GLN A 8 29.28 41.65 -32.59
CA GLN A 8 28.48 40.63 -33.27
C GLN A 8 29.04 39.21 -33.15
N SER A 9 29.80 38.94 -32.09
CA SER A 9 30.39 37.61 -31.89
C SER A 9 30.47 37.24 -30.40
N ALA A 10 29.33 37.15 -29.73
CA ALA A 10 29.23 36.51 -28.40
C ALA A 10 27.81 35.97 -28.17
N LEU A 11 27.35 35.06 -29.03
CA LEU A 11 26.12 34.30 -28.82
C LEU A 11 26.29 32.95 -29.51
N GLY A 12 26.73 31.97 -28.74
CA GLY A 12 26.90 30.61 -29.23
C GLY A 12 27.84 29.84 -28.35
N ILE A 13 27.27 29.19 -27.33
CA ILE A 13 27.61 27.87 -26.73
C ILE A 13 26.92 27.86 -25.35
N ALA A 14 25.62 27.59 -25.34
CA ALA A 14 24.86 27.24 -24.15
C ALA A 14 23.68 26.36 -24.54
N ALA A 15 23.94 25.25 -25.22
CA ALA A 15 22.91 24.30 -25.62
C ALA A 15 23.46 22.87 -25.79
N MET A 16 24.19 22.35 -24.80
CA MET A 16 24.51 20.92 -24.69
C MET A 16 24.62 20.48 -23.22
N LEU A 17 23.66 20.89 -22.38
CA LEU A 17 23.43 20.21 -21.11
C LEU A 17 22.27 19.24 -21.32
N PRO A 18 22.46 17.92 -21.12
CA PRO A 18 21.35 17.00 -21.09
C PRO A 18 20.48 17.41 -19.90
N ILE A 19 19.31 17.99 -20.15
CA ILE A 19 18.30 18.19 -19.12
C ILE A 19 17.97 16.78 -18.62
N PRO A 20 18.37 16.38 -17.39
CA PRO A 20 17.89 15.12 -16.87
C PRO A 20 16.38 15.28 -16.84
N ARG A 21 15.66 14.44 -17.59
CA ARG A 21 14.23 14.31 -17.46
C ARG A 21 13.99 13.77 -16.06
N VAL A 22 13.96 14.66 -15.08
CA VAL A 22 13.42 14.39 -13.76
C VAL A 22 11.95 14.14 -14.06
N ARG A 23 11.61 12.87 -14.27
CA ARG A 23 10.24 12.41 -14.08
C ARG A 23 9.94 12.88 -12.68
N ALA A 24 9.12 13.92 -12.55
CA ALA A 24 8.52 14.26 -11.29
C ALA A 24 7.66 13.06 -10.92
N TRP A 25 8.28 12.08 -10.26
CA TRP A 25 7.54 11.11 -9.48
C TRP A 25 6.81 11.99 -8.50
N ALA A 26 5.48 12.01 -8.59
CA ALA A 26 4.66 12.62 -7.56
C ALA A 26 5.24 12.11 -6.24
N ILE A 27 5.80 13.02 -5.44
CA ILE A 27 6.21 12.72 -4.08
C ILE A 27 4.89 12.36 -3.41
N GLY A 28 4.57 11.06 -3.38
CA GLY A 28 3.42 10.55 -2.66
C GLY A 28 3.53 11.09 -1.25
N ALA A 29 2.41 11.55 -0.69
CA ALA A 29 2.39 11.97 0.71
C ALA A 29 3.09 10.89 1.55
N ALA A 30 4.09 11.29 2.34
CA ALA A 30 4.84 10.34 3.17
C ALA A 30 3.85 9.63 4.11
N PHE A 31 3.58 8.36 3.84
CA PHE A 31 2.68 7.53 4.63
C PHE A 31 3.50 6.44 5.33
N PRO A 32 3.28 6.19 6.64
CA PRO A 32 2.27 6.77 7.51
C PRO A 32 2.69 8.11 8.15
N GLY A 33 3.91 8.59 7.89
CA GLY A 33 4.44 9.80 8.51
C GLY A 33 4.56 9.65 10.03
N THR A 34 4.02 10.60 10.80
CA THR A 34 4.03 10.53 12.28
C THR A 34 3.09 9.48 12.88
N GLN A 35 2.34 8.75 12.05
CA GLN A 35 1.35 7.74 12.49
C GLN A 35 1.87 6.30 12.41
N GLU A 36 3.19 6.10 12.33
CA GLU A 36 3.79 4.76 12.20
C GLU A 36 3.43 3.83 13.37
N ASP A 37 3.54 4.32 14.60
CA ASP A 37 3.19 3.54 15.79
C ASP A 37 1.69 3.22 15.85
N THR A 38 0.85 4.17 15.42
CA THR A 38 -0.60 3.96 15.30
C THR A 38 -0.91 2.85 14.29
N LEU A 39 -0.23 2.86 13.13
CA LEU A 39 -0.41 1.82 12.10
C LEU A 39 0.04 0.45 12.60
N ARG A 40 1.17 0.37 13.30
CA ARG A 40 1.63 -0.87 13.95
C ARG A 40 0.64 -1.37 15.01
N LYS A 41 0.14 -0.47 15.87
CA LYS A 41 -0.87 -0.80 16.90
C LYS A 41 -2.18 -1.28 16.27
N LEU A 42 -2.58 -0.69 15.14
CA LEU A 42 -3.73 -1.11 14.36
C LEU A 42 -3.52 -2.54 13.82
N ALA A 43 -2.40 -2.79 13.15
CA ALA A 43 -2.05 -4.10 12.59
C ALA A 43 -2.04 -5.19 13.66
N ALA A 44 -1.37 -4.95 14.79
CA ALA A 44 -1.35 -5.87 15.92
C ALA A 44 -2.74 -6.14 16.53
N THR A 45 -3.69 -5.22 16.35
CA THR A 45 -5.06 -5.38 16.86
C THR A 45 -5.91 -6.24 15.93
N VAL A 46 -5.88 -5.96 14.62
CA VAL A 46 -6.79 -6.59 13.63
C VAL A 46 -6.26 -7.87 13.01
N LEU A 47 -4.94 -8.04 12.90
CA LEU A 47 -4.34 -9.19 12.26
C LEU A 47 -4.28 -10.43 13.17
N PRO A 48 -4.16 -11.65 12.60
CA PRO A 48 -4.05 -12.89 13.37
C PRO A 48 -2.90 -12.84 14.39
N SER A 49 -3.13 -13.34 15.60
CA SER A 49 -2.10 -13.44 16.65
C SER A 49 -0.96 -14.38 16.30
N SER A 50 -1.19 -15.35 15.41
CA SER A 50 -0.18 -16.31 14.92
C SER A 50 1.00 -15.64 14.20
N LEU A 51 0.85 -14.41 13.72
CA LEU A 51 1.94 -13.64 13.12
C LEU A 51 2.98 -13.16 14.14
N GLY A 52 2.62 -13.13 15.43
CA GLY A 52 3.43 -12.48 16.45
C GLY A 52 3.62 -10.98 16.20
N ARG A 53 4.35 -10.32 17.09
CA ARG A 53 4.54 -8.86 17.01
C ARG A 53 5.32 -8.45 15.76
N ALA A 54 6.43 -9.14 15.49
CA ALA A 54 7.29 -8.89 14.34
C ALA A 54 6.53 -9.06 13.02
N GLY A 55 5.71 -10.11 12.87
CA GLY A 55 4.91 -10.32 11.67
C GLY A 55 3.87 -9.22 11.47
N THR A 56 3.18 -8.79 12.52
CA THR A 56 2.21 -7.68 12.40
C THR A 56 2.88 -6.33 12.09
N ASP A 57 4.07 -6.07 12.63
CA ASP A 57 4.83 -4.85 12.33
C ASP A 57 5.36 -4.88 10.89
N ASN A 58 5.78 -6.04 10.37
CA ASN A 58 6.19 -6.20 8.99
C ASN A 58 5.03 -5.95 8.02
N VAL A 59 3.84 -6.51 8.29
CA VAL A 59 2.65 -6.26 7.46
C VAL A 59 2.25 -4.77 7.47
N ALA A 60 2.39 -4.09 8.61
CA ALA A 60 2.16 -2.64 8.69
C ALA A 60 3.15 -1.86 7.81
N ALA A 61 4.42 -2.25 7.79
CA ALA A 61 5.44 -1.63 6.95
C ALA A 61 5.17 -1.89 5.45
N GLU A 62 4.89 -3.13 5.06
CA GLU A 62 4.54 -3.47 3.66
C GLU A 62 3.28 -2.73 3.18
N PHE A 63 2.28 -2.59 4.05
CA PHE A 63 1.10 -1.80 3.74
C PHE A 63 1.44 -0.31 3.57
N ALA A 64 2.31 0.23 4.42
CA ALA A 64 2.78 1.60 4.29
C ALA A 64 3.52 1.86 2.98
N ASP A 65 4.39 0.94 2.59
CA ASP A 65 5.10 0.99 1.32
C ASP A 65 4.12 0.88 0.13
N TRP A 66 3.10 0.03 0.23
CA TRP A 66 2.05 -0.08 -0.78
C TRP A 66 1.27 1.23 -0.96
N VAL A 67 0.89 1.89 0.14
CA VAL A 67 0.20 3.19 0.09
C VAL A 67 1.12 4.28 -0.48
N SER A 68 2.38 4.33 -0.04
CA SER A 68 3.37 5.30 -0.51
C SER A 68 3.71 5.10 -1.99
N GLY A 69 3.72 3.85 -2.46
CA GLY A 69 3.91 3.48 -3.86
C GLY A 69 2.66 3.63 -4.73
N TYR A 70 1.53 4.10 -4.19
CA TYR A 70 0.29 4.25 -4.93
C TYR A 70 0.45 5.28 -6.06
N ARG A 71 0.05 4.88 -7.28
CA ARG A 71 0.13 5.71 -8.48
C ARG A 71 -1.27 6.13 -8.94
N PRO A 72 -1.72 7.36 -8.63
CA PRO A 72 -2.99 7.87 -9.12
C PRO A 72 -3.03 7.93 -10.65
N GLY A 73 -4.18 7.63 -11.24
CA GLY A 73 -4.36 7.66 -12.70
C GLY A 73 -3.60 6.57 -13.46
N ALA A 74 -2.93 5.64 -12.77
CA ALA A 74 -2.34 4.48 -13.43
C ALA A 74 -3.43 3.59 -14.02
N GLU A 75 -3.19 3.10 -15.23
CA GLU A 75 -4.08 2.12 -15.88
C GLU A 75 -4.14 0.84 -15.04
N MET A 76 -5.35 0.34 -14.84
CA MET A 76 -5.61 -0.92 -14.16
C MET A 76 -5.81 -2.00 -15.22
N SER A 77 -5.23 -3.18 -15.00
CA SER A 77 -5.43 -4.32 -15.88
C SER A 77 -6.94 -4.57 -16.06
N PRO A 78 -7.45 -4.59 -17.30
CA PRO A 78 -8.80 -5.08 -17.54
C PRO A 78 -8.84 -6.53 -17.08
N GLY A 79 -9.68 -6.83 -16.10
CA GLY A 79 -9.91 -8.20 -15.66
C GLY A 79 -10.53 -9.01 -16.80
N TYR A 80 -10.43 -10.35 -16.71
CA TYR A 80 -11.09 -11.23 -17.67
C TYR A 80 -12.59 -10.90 -17.75
N GLY A 81 -13.10 -10.69 -18.97
CA GLY A 81 -14.50 -10.30 -19.21
C GLY A 81 -14.83 -8.80 -19.04
N SER A 82 -13.86 -7.94 -18.73
CA SER A 82 -14.07 -6.48 -18.66
C SER A 82 -13.33 -5.76 -19.79
N PRO A 83 -13.99 -5.42 -20.91
CA PRO A 83 -13.33 -4.80 -22.06
C PRO A 83 -12.95 -3.32 -21.83
N ARG A 84 -13.43 -2.70 -20.75
CA ARG A 84 -13.17 -1.29 -20.47
C ARG A 84 -11.88 -1.13 -19.66
N VAL A 85 -11.00 -0.26 -20.15
CA VAL A 85 -9.85 0.24 -19.41
C VAL A 85 -10.33 1.04 -18.21
N ARG A 86 -9.75 0.76 -17.04
CA ARG A 86 -10.01 1.46 -15.79
C ARG A 86 -8.73 2.14 -15.33
N TYR A 87 -8.87 3.20 -14.54
CA TYR A 87 -7.75 3.92 -13.97
C TYR A 87 -7.87 3.96 -12.46
N LYS A 88 -6.72 3.95 -11.78
CA LYS A 88 -6.66 4.13 -10.33
C LYS A 88 -7.18 5.51 -9.95
N ALA A 89 -8.00 5.56 -8.90
CA ALA A 89 -8.49 6.81 -8.31
C ALA A 89 -7.33 7.62 -7.67
N THR A 90 -7.64 8.76 -7.08
CA THR A 90 -6.71 9.54 -6.25
C THR A 90 -6.09 8.69 -5.14
N SER A 91 -4.87 9.04 -4.70
CA SER A 91 -4.21 8.34 -3.60
C SER A 91 -5.05 8.36 -2.31
N PRO A 92 -5.21 7.22 -1.63
CA PRO A 92 -5.93 7.15 -0.35
C PRO A 92 -5.10 7.68 0.83
N ALA A 93 -3.80 7.93 0.65
CA ALA A 93 -2.89 8.30 1.74
C ALA A 93 -3.38 9.46 2.63
N PRO A 94 -3.91 10.58 2.09
CA PRO A 94 -4.40 11.68 2.92
C PRO A 94 -5.63 11.30 3.76
N LEU A 95 -6.51 10.44 3.23
CA LEU A 95 -7.67 9.94 3.96
C LEU A 95 -7.23 9.02 5.10
N PHE A 96 -6.33 8.07 4.80
CA PHE A 96 -5.80 7.14 5.79
C PHE A 96 -5.05 7.85 6.91
N GLN A 97 -4.29 8.92 6.61
CA GLN A 97 -3.63 9.71 7.65
C GLN A 97 -4.64 10.32 8.64
N ARG A 98 -5.74 10.91 8.15
CA ARG A 98 -6.80 11.45 9.01
C ARG A 98 -7.49 10.36 9.83
N GLN A 99 -7.74 9.20 9.21
CA GLN A 99 -8.34 8.07 9.90
C GLN A 99 -7.41 7.53 10.99
N LEU A 100 -6.10 7.36 10.73
CA LEU A 100 -5.13 6.94 11.74
C LEU A 100 -5.07 7.93 12.91
N GLN A 101 -5.05 9.23 12.65
CA GLN A 101 -5.09 10.24 13.71
C GLN A 101 -6.34 10.12 14.58
N ALA A 102 -7.53 9.96 13.97
CA ALA A 102 -8.77 9.78 14.71
C ALA A 102 -8.80 8.47 15.51
N LEU A 103 -8.27 7.39 14.95
CA LEU A 103 -8.18 6.09 15.62
C LEU A 103 -7.21 6.15 16.81
N ALA A 104 -6.09 6.87 16.71
CA ALA A 104 -5.10 6.99 17.78
C ALA A 104 -5.70 7.56 19.08
N VAL A 105 -6.54 8.59 18.96
CA VAL A 105 -7.22 9.21 20.11
C VAL A 105 -8.55 8.55 20.48
N GLY A 106 -9.06 7.66 19.61
CA GLY A 106 -10.34 6.97 19.77
C GLY A 106 -10.17 5.46 19.94
N ALA A 107 -10.52 4.69 18.92
CA ALA A 107 -10.61 3.22 18.98
C ALA A 107 -9.30 2.47 19.29
N LEU A 108 -8.15 3.14 19.20
CA LEU A 108 -6.84 2.58 19.56
C LEU A 108 -6.27 3.14 20.87
N ALA A 109 -6.98 4.02 21.56
CA ALA A 109 -6.51 4.65 22.79
C ALA A 109 -6.36 3.65 23.95
N SER A 110 -7.24 2.64 24.02
CA SER A 110 -7.17 1.60 25.06
C SER A 110 -5.92 0.73 24.95
N ASP A 111 -5.38 0.31 26.08
CA ASP A 111 -4.29 -0.69 26.16
C ASP A 111 -4.80 -2.13 26.00
N ASP A 112 -6.07 -2.37 26.28
CA ASP A 112 -6.71 -3.67 26.11
C ASP A 112 -7.04 -3.93 24.62
N ARG A 113 -6.46 -5.01 24.07
CA ARG A 113 -6.69 -5.41 22.67
C ARG A 113 -8.16 -5.75 22.38
N SER A 114 -8.86 -6.38 23.32
CA SER A 114 -10.27 -6.77 23.14
C SER A 114 -11.16 -5.53 23.01
N ILE A 115 -10.93 -4.51 23.85
CA ILE A 115 -11.62 -3.22 23.79
C ILE A 115 -11.33 -2.54 22.45
N ARG A 116 -10.06 -2.49 22.02
CA ARG A 116 -9.71 -1.91 20.70
C ARG A 116 -10.45 -2.62 19.57
N ARG A 117 -10.53 -3.96 19.58
CA ARG A 117 -11.26 -4.72 18.55
C ARG A 117 -12.75 -4.39 18.53
N GLN A 118 -13.39 -4.28 19.69
CA GLN A 118 -14.81 -3.90 19.77
C GLN A 118 -15.04 -2.49 19.24
N GLN A 119 -14.18 -1.54 19.62
CA GLN A 119 -14.27 -0.16 19.14
C GLN A 119 -14.05 -0.07 17.63
N LEU A 120 -13.05 -0.76 17.09
CA LEU A 120 -12.82 -0.83 15.64
C LEU A 120 -13.99 -1.47 14.88
N ALA A 121 -14.61 -2.51 15.43
CA ALA A 121 -15.81 -3.11 14.84
C ALA A 121 -16.95 -2.09 14.76
N ALA A 122 -17.21 -1.35 15.86
CA ALA A 122 -18.22 -0.29 15.87
C ALA A 122 -17.90 0.87 14.91
N GLU A 123 -16.61 1.21 14.70
CA GLU A 123 -16.20 2.20 13.68
C GLU A 123 -16.53 1.71 12.27
N LEU A 124 -16.21 0.45 11.95
CA LEU A 124 -16.49 -0.14 10.63
C LEU A 124 -17.99 -0.22 10.36
N GLU A 125 -18.79 -0.62 11.36
CA GLU A 125 -20.25 -0.62 11.26
C GLU A 125 -20.80 0.78 10.99
N ARG A 126 -20.32 1.80 11.70
CA ARG A 126 -20.70 3.21 11.45
C ARG A 126 -20.27 3.72 10.09
N ALA A 127 -19.16 3.22 9.56
CA ALA A 127 -18.70 3.51 8.20
C ALA A 127 -19.47 2.72 7.11
N GLY A 128 -20.40 1.82 7.49
CA GLY A 128 -21.15 0.98 6.57
C GLY A 128 -20.31 -0.13 5.92
N ILE A 129 -19.21 -0.53 6.55
CA ILE A 129 -18.28 -1.53 6.04
C ILE A 129 -18.60 -2.88 6.69
N SER A 130 -19.32 -3.73 5.98
CA SER A 130 -19.65 -5.10 6.42
C SER A 130 -18.67 -6.16 5.91
N ASP A 131 -18.05 -5.93 4.77
CA ASP A 131 -17.28 -6.96 4.05
C ASP A 131 -15.89 -6.46 3.65
N LEU A 132 -14.91 -7.36 3.75
CA LEU A 132 -13.58 -7.14 3.19
C LEU A 132 -13.61 -7.36 1.68
N THR A 133 -12.81 -6.58 0.97
CA THR A 133 -12.70 -6.71 -0.48
C THR A 133 -11.46 -7.49 -0.88
N THR A 134 -11.50 -8.05 -2.09
CA THR A 134 -10.37 -8.81 -2.67
C THR A 134 -9.10 -7.96 -2.81
N ALA A 135 -9.25 -6.64 -2.92
CA ALA A 135 -8.15 -5.69 -2.90
C ALA A 135 -8.55 -4.43 -2.11
N PRO A 136 -7.59 -3.70 -1.53
CA PRO A 136 -7.83 -2.40 -0.90
C PRO A 136 -8.49 -1.41 -1.88
N ARG A 137 -9.53 -0.69 -1.44
CA ARG A 137 -10.31 0.25 -2.27
C ARG A 137 -9.97 1.73 -2.04
N GLY A 138 -9.24 2.02 -0.97
CA GLY A 138 -8.93 3.37 -0.52
C GLY A 138 -10.01 4.02 0.34
N GLU A 139 -10.95 3.23 0.89
CA GLU A 139 -12.13 3.75 1.61
C GLU A 139 -11.87 3.91 3.11
N HIS A 140 -11.29 2.88 3.76
CA HIS A 140 -11.03 2.91 5.19
C HIS A 140 -9.76 2.12 5.56
N VAL A 141 -8.86 2.75 6.31
CA VAL A 141 -7.53 2.19 6.62
C VAL A 141 -7.60 0.82 7.30
N VAL A 142 -8.62 0.59 8.15
CA VAL A 142 -8.79 -0.67 8.88
C VAL A 142 -9.18 -1.81 7.93
N SER A 143 -10.20 -1.59 7.10
CA SER A 143 -10.68 -2.62 6.15
C SER A 143 -9.64 -2.88 5.06
N ASP A 144 -8.95 -1.83 4.62
CA ASP A 144 -7.95 -1.92 3.56
C ASP A 144 -6.67 -2.60 4.04
N LEU A 145 -6.22 -2.36 5.27
CA LEU A 145 -5.10 -3.11 5.87
C LEU A 145 -5.44 -4.60 5.97
N MET A 146 -6.66 -4.93 6.42
CA MET A 146 -7.11 -6.32 6.48
C MET A 146 -7.19 -6.93 5.08
N SER A 147 -7.81 -6.24 4.12
CA SER A 147 -7.93 -6.68 2.72
C SER A 147 -6.55 -6.88 2.09
N PHE A 148 -5.60 -5.98 2.36
CA PHE A 148 -4.22 -6.08 1.92
C PHE A 148 -3.54 -7.35 2.43
N TRP A 149 -3.64 -7.62 3.74
CA TRP A 149 -3.07 -8.83 4.33
C TRP A 149 -3.72 -10.09 3.78
N PHE A 150 -5.05 -10.20 3.80
CA PHE A 150 -5.74 -11.41 3.38
C PHE A 150 -5.57 -11.70 1.88
N ALA A 151 -5.33 -10.67 1.07
CA ALA A 151 -4.98 -10.83 -0.34
C ALA A 151 -3.50 -11.23 -0.57
N SER A 152 -2.66 -11.29 0.47
CA SER A 152 -1.24 -11.63 0.33
C SER A 152 -0.99 -13.13 0.14
N PRO A 153 0.14 -13.52 -0.48
CA PRO A 153 0.57 -14.92 -0.51
C PRO A 153 0.76 -15.54 0.87
N ALA A 154 1.32 -14.78 1.81
CA ALA A 154 1.59 -15.28 3.16
C ALA A 154 0.29 -15.64 3.91
N ALA A 155 -0.77 -14.84 3.75
CA ALA A 155 -2.07 -15.16 4.32
C ALA A 155 -2.69 -16.43 3.72
N HIS A 156 -2.52 -16.65 2.40
CA HIS A 156 -2.99 -17.88 1.75
C HIS A 156 -2.21 -19.09 2.25
N ASP A 157 -0.89 -19.00 2.29
CA ASP A 157 -0.03 -20.07 2.77
C ASP A 157 -0.36 -20.44 4.22
N MET A 158 -0.65 -19.44 5.06
CA MET A 158 -1.10 -19.64 6.43
C MET A 158 -2.48 -20.29 6.53
N ALA A 159 -3.46 -19.86 5.72
CA ALA A 159 -4.81 -20.41 5.73
C ALA A 159 -4.83 -21.92 5.38
N TYR A 160 -3.98 -22.33 4.43
CA TYR A 160 -3.87 -23.73 4.01
C TYR A 160 -2.76 -24.52 4.72
N GLN A 161 -1.97 -23.88 5.59
CA GLN A 161 -0.78 -24.47 6.24
C GLN A 161 0.19 -25.11 5.22
N ALA A 162 0.35 -24.48 4.05
CA ALA A 162 1.16 -24.99 2.96
C ALA A 162 1.85 -23.84 2.20
N SER A 163 3.08 -24.07 1.72
CA SER A 163 3.87 -23.10 0.96
C SER A 163 3.39 -23.01 -0.51
N ILE A 164 2.21 -22.45 -0.72
CA ILE A 164 1.57 -22.31 -2.03
C ILE A 164 2.24 -21.19 -2.82
N GLY A 165 2.46 -20.04 -2.19
CA GLY A 165 3.06 -18.86 -2.78
C GLY A 165 2.27 -18.34 -3.98
N LYS A 166 0.97 -18.04 -3.83
CA LYS A 166 0.02 -17.80 -4.93
C LYS A 166 0.46 -16.84 -6.05
N ASP A 167 1.31 -15.86 -5.73
CA ASP A 167 1.80 -14.84 -6.69
C ASP A 167 3.16 -15.23 -7.31
N ARG A 168 3.67 -16.44 -7.01
CA ARG A 168 4.90 -17.00 -7.58
C ARG A 168 4.55 -18.12 -8.55
N CYS A 169 5.01 -17.99 -9.79
CA CYS A 169 4.89 -19.06 -10.77
C CYS A 169 5.77 -20.24 -10.38
N ARG A 170 5.20 -21.45 -10.45
CA ARG A 170 5.94 -22.71 -10.33
C ARG A 170 6.45 -23.13 -11.70
N THR A 171 7.57 -23.86 -11.74
CA THR A 171 8.07 -24.43 -12.99
C THR A 171 7.11 -25.51 -13.50
N LEU A 172 7.20 -25.86 -14.79
CA LEU A 172 6.36 -26.91 -15.37
C LEU A 172 6.54 -28.24 -14.63
N GLU A 173 7.78 -28.64 -14.32
CA GLU A 173 8.02 -29.92 -13.60
C GLU A 173 7.48 -29.89 -12.18
N SER A 174 7.46 -28.73 -11.54
CA SER A 174 6.98 -28.59 -10.16
C SER A 174 5.48 -28.36 -10.06
N SER A 175 4.80 -27.99 -11.14
CA SER A 175 3.39 -27.59 -11.14
C SER A 175 2.43 -28.69 -10.64
N ALA A 176 2.69 -29.95 -10.99
CA ALA A 176 1.86 -31.10 -10.59
C ALA A 176 2.10 -31.55 -9.13
N ARG A 177 3.17 -31.08 -8.48
CA ARG A 177 3.49 -31.48 -7.10
C ARG A 177 2.61 -30.71 -6.11
N ILE A 178 2.07 -31.40 -5.11
CA ILE A 178 1.36 -30.74 -4.01
C ILE A 178 2.33 -29.79 -3.27
N PRO A 179 1.92 -28.56 -2.91
CA PRO A 179 2.74 -27.64 -2.12
C PRO A 179 3.22 -28.28 -0.82
N ALA A 180 4.46 -27.99 -0.43
CA ALA A 180 5.01 -28.50 0.82
C ALA A 180 4.27 -27.89 2.04
N PRO A 181 4.20 -28.60 3.18
CA PRO A 181 3.69 -28.02 4.41
C PRO A 181 4.47 -26.77 4.84
N LEU A 182 3.80 -25.80 5.44
CA LEU A 182 4.46 -24.62 5.98
C LEU A 182 5.34 -25.02 7.17
N THR A 183 6.64 -24.74 7.12
CA THR A 183 7.52 -24.89 8.28
C THR A 183 7.16 -23.82 9.32
N ARG A 184 6.88 -24.26 10.55
CA ARG A 184 6.75 -23.35 11.70
C ARG A 184 8.16 -22.99 12.16
N GLU A 185 8.51 -21.71 12.12
CA GLU A 185 9.67 -21.15 12.81
C GLU A 185 9.36 -20.91 14.29
#